data_AF-A0A7J3WG46-F1
#
_entry.id   AF-A0A7J3WG46-F1
#
_cell.length_a   1.000
_cell.length_b   1.000
_cell.length_c   1.000
_cell.angle_alpha   90.00
_cell.angle_beta   90.00
_cell.angle_gamma   90.00
#
_symmetry.space_group_name_H-M   'P 1'
#
loop_
_entity.id
_entity.type
_entity.pdbx_description
1 polymer ?
#
loop_
_entity_poly.entity_id
_entity_poly.type
_entity_poly.pdbx_seq_one_letter_code
_entity_poly.pdbx_strand_id
1 'polypeptide(L)'
;MARMHARKRGGSGSKRPLSKAPPSWLTVAPDEAEALVMKYAKSGVAPSQIGVILRDQHGIPLVRQVTGKRMLQILEENKLAPEIPEDLRNLIERARRMHIHL
;
A
#
# COMPACT_ATOMS: atom_id res chain seq x y z
N MET A 1 -0.19 3.86 17.75
CA MET A 1 1.22 3.59 17.42
C MET A 1 2.12 4.15 18.51
N ALA A 2 2.93 3.29 19.14
CA ALA A 2 4.07 3.70 19.94
C ALA A 2 5.13 4.23 18.97
N ARG A 3 5.75 5.36 19.28
CA ARG A 3 6.68 6.03 18.36
C ARG A 3 8.11 5.66 18.76
N MET A 4 8.94 5.24 17.79
CA MET A 4 10.34 4.86 18.00
C MET A 4 11.15 5.95 18.73
N HIS A 5 10.87 7.23 18.42
CA HIS A 5 11.52 8.38 19.04
C HIS A 5 10.66 9.10 20.10
N ALA A 6 9.69 8.41 20.73
CA ALA A 6 8.92 8.98 21.83
C ALA A 6 8.75 8.00 23.00
N ARG A 7 8.65 8.51 24.23
CA ARG A 7 8.53 7.73 25.47
C ARG A 7 7.16 7.06 25.68
N LYS A 8 6.31 6.94 24.65
CA LYS A 8 4.92 6.41 24.74
C LYS A 8 4.83 4.94 24.31
N ARG A 9 3.99 4.13 24.98
CA ARG A 9 3.83 2.67 24.76
C ARG A 9 2.49 2.22 24.15
N GLY A 10 1.78 3.09 23.41
CA GLY A 10 0.45 2.76 22.88
C GLY A 10 0.46 1.75 21.71
N GLY A 11 -0.33 0.67 21.80
CA GLY A 11 -0.50 -0.32 20.71
C GLY A 11 -1.70 0.00 19.81
N SER A 12 -1.48 0.15 18.51
CA SER A 12 -2.56 0.23 17.50
C SER A 12 -1.98 -0.14 16.14
N GLY A 13 -2.64 -1.07 15.46
CA GLY A 13 -2.25 -1.59 14.14
C GLY A 13 -3.34 -2.50 13.58
N SER A 14 -3.32 -2.71 12.26
CA SER A 14 -4.29 -3.58 11.60
C SER A 14 -4.04 -5.05 11.96
N LYS A 15 -5.09 -5.77 12.37
CA LYS A 15 -5.04 -7.23 12.54
C LYS A 15 -5.54 -7.89 11.26
N ARG A 16 -4.68 -8.67 10.59
CA ARG A 16 -5.04 -9.35 9.35
C ARG A 16 -5.92 -10.58 9.63
N PRO A 17 -6.82 -10.96 8.71
CA PRO A 17 -7.53 -12.23 8.78
C PRO A 17 -6.55 -13.41 8.79
N LEU A 18 -6.92 -14.50 9.48
CA LEU A 18 -6.12 -15.73 9.52
C LEU A 18 -6.12 -16.46 8.17
N SER A 19 -7.26 -16.45 7.48
CA SER A 19 -7.39 -17.10 6.16
C SER A 19 -6.53 -16.38 5.13
N LYS A 20 -5.83 -17.16 4.31
CA LYS A 20 -5.06 -16.67 3.16
C LYS A 20 -5.85 -16.73 1.85
N ALA A 21 -7.00 -17.39 1.85
CA ALA A 21 -7.86 -17.49 0.68
C ALA A 21 -8.58 -16.16 0.43
N PRO A 22 -8.87 -15.82 -0.84
CA PRO A 22 -9.74 -14.70 -1.16
C PRO A 22 -11.14 -14.97 -0.59
N PRO A 23 -11.85 -13.92 -0.15
CA PRO A 23 -13.22 -14.08 0.32
C PRO A 23 -14.16 -14.57 -0.79
N SER A 24 -15.16 -15.39 -0.46
CA SER A 24 -16.08 -16.01 -1.42
C SER A 24 -16.95 -15.04 -2.24
N TRP A 25 -17.12 -13.82 -1.74
CA TRP A 25 -17.91 -12.74 -2.33
C TRP A 25 -17.10 -11.89 -3.30
N LEU A 26 -15.78 -12.10 -3.37
CA LEU A 26 -14.92 -11.42 -4.31
C LEU A 26 -14.93 -12.16 -5.65
N THR A 27 -15.58 -11.57 -6.64
CA THR A 27 -15.63 -12.11 -8.03
C THR A 27 -14.50 -11.58 -8.91
N VAL A 28 -13.66 -10.68 -8.40
CA VAL A 28 -12.60 -10.01 -9.17
C VAL A 28 -11.52 -11.01 -9.55
N ALA A 29 -11.21 -11.08 -10.84
CA ALA A 29 -10.13 -11.93 -11.32
C ALA A 29 -8.75 -11.37 -10.90
N PRO A 30 -7.72 -12.22 -10.74
CA PRO A 30 -6.36 -11.77 -10.45
C PRO A 30 -5.85 -10.74 -11.47
N ASP A 31 -6.14 -10.96 -12.75
CA ASP A 31 -5.70 -10.09 -13.85
C ASP A 31 -6.35 -8.70 -13.78
N GLU A 32 -7.63 -8.64 -13.40
CA GLU A 32 -8.35 -7.37 -13.20
C GLU A 32 -7.77 -6.59 -12.02
N ALA A 33 -7.42 -7.28 -10.93
CA ALA A 33 -6.78 -6.66 -9.78
C ALA A 33 -5.40 -6.09 -10.15
N GLU A 34 -4.59 -6.80 -10.94
CA GLU A 34 -3.31 -6.28 -11.45
C GLU A 34 -3.52 -5.08 -12.37
N ALA A 35 -4.52 -5.12 -13.26
CA ALA A 35 -4.85 -4.00 -14.14
C ALA A 35 -5.23 -2.73 -13.36
N LEU A 36 -6.01 -2.87 -12.29
CA LEU A 36 -6.35 -1.75 -11.41
C LEU A 36 -5.11 -1.19 -10.70
N VAL A 37 -4.24 -2.05 -10.18
CA VAL A 37 -2.97 -1.62 -9.56
C VAL A 37 -2.13 -0.81 -10.55
N MET A 38 -1.97 -1.31 -11.78
CA MET A 38 -1.22 -0.60 -12.83
C MET A 38 -1.85 0.74 -13.19
N LYS A 39 -3.19 0.81 -13.27
CA LYS A 39 -3.91 2.06 -13.57
C LYS A 39 -3.61 3.13 -12.53
N TYR A 40 -3.72 2.79 -11.23
CA TYR A 40 -3.46 3.76 -10.17
C TYR A 40 -1.98 4.11 -10.03
N ALA A 41 -1.09 3.16 -10.27
CA ALA A 41 0.35 3.41 -10.30
C ALA A 41 0.73 4.40 -11.40
N LYS A 42 0.18 4.26 -12.61
CA LYS A 42 0.36 5.22 -13.71
C LYS A 42 -0.21 6.60 -13.40
N SER A 43 -1.27 6.69 -12.60
CA SER A 43 -1.79 7.98 -12.10
C SER A 43 -0.90 8.63 -11.03
N GLY A 44 0.22 8.02 -10.65
CA GLY A 44 1.17 8.56 -9.68
C GLY A 44 0.76 8.38 -8.21
N VAL A 45 -0.23 7.51 -7.94
CA VAL A 45 -0.69 7.23 -6.57
C VAL A 45 0.32 6.35 -5.86
N ALA A 46 0.58 6.64 -4.59
CA ALA A 46 1.54 5.89 -3.79
C ALA A 46 1.05 4.46 -3.51
N PRO A 47 1.94 3.43 -3.48
CA PRO A 47 1.54 2.05 -3.24
C PRO A 47 0.69 1.83 -1.99
N SER A 48 0.97 2.57 -0.91
CA SER A 48 0.17 2.54 0.32
C SER A 48 -1.29 2.98 0.09
N GLN A 49 -1.49 4.03 -0.70
CA GLN A 49 -2.80 4.58 -1.05
C GLN A 49 -3.55 3.69 -2.03
N ILE A 50 -2.85 3.06 -2.99
CA ILE A 50 -3.49 2.12 -3.93
C ILE A 50 -4.16 0.99 -3.14
N GLY A 51 -3.49 0.45 -2.11
CA GLY A 51 -4.08 -0.59 -1.26
C GLY A 51 -5.32 -0.14 -0.46
N VAL A 52 -5.44 1.15 -0.15
CA VAL A 52 -6.63 1.72 0.50
C VAL A 52 -7.76 1.88 -0.51
N ILE A 53 -7.46 2.42 -1.69
CA ILE A 53 -8.43 2.60 -2.78
C ILE A 53 -9.04 1.25 -3.20
N LEU A 54 -8.20 0.23 -3.36
CA LEU A 54 -8.66 -1.11 -3.71
C LEU A 54 -9.58 -1.72 -2.64
N ARG A 55 -9.34 -1.42 -1.36
CA ARG A 55 -10.18 -1.88 -0.26
C ARG A 55 -11.52 -1.15 -0.22
N ASP A 56 -11.48 0.18 -0.30
CA ASP A 56 -12.64 1.01 -0.03
C ASP A 56 -13.56 1.16 -1.25
N GLN A 57 -13.00 1.18 -2.47
CA GLN A 57 -13.77 1.35 -3.71
C GLN A 57 -14.10 0.02 -4.40
N HIS A 58 -13.15 -0.92 -4.41
CA HIS A 58 -13.27 -2.18 -5.16
C HIS A 58 -13.55 -3.40 -4.27
N GLY A 59 -13.60 -3.21 -2.95
CA GLY A 59 -13.87 -4.29 -2.00
C GLY A 59 -12.77 -5.35 -1.93
N ILE A 60 -11.55 -5.05 -2.38
CA ILE A 60 -10.39 -5.96 -2.35
C ILE A 60 -9.60 -5.71 -1.06
N PRO A 61 -9.76 -6.54 0.00
CA PRO A 61 -9.16 -6.26 1.29
C PRO A 61 -7.64 -6.42 1.30
N LEU A 62 -7.14 -7.46 0.61
CA LEU A 62 -5.72 -7.81 0.53
C LEU A 62 -5.37 -8.27 -0.87
N VAL A 63 -4.60 -7.46 -1.58
CA VAL A 63 -4.12 -7.79 -2.95
C VAL A 63 -3.37 -9.12 -2.96
N ARG A 64 -2.56 -9.40 -1.93
CA ARG A 64 -1.83 -10.67 -1.80
C ARG A 64 -2.71 -11.91 -1.78
N GLN A 65 -3.95 -11.82 -1.29
CA GLN A 65 -4.85 -12.97 -1.27
C GLN A 65 -5.43 -13.27 -2.65
N VAL A 66 -5.53 -12.26 -3.52
CA VAL A 66 -6.13 -12.37 -4.85
C VAL A 66 -5.08 -12.76 -5.88
N THR A 67 -3.97 -12.01 -5.94
CA THR A 67 -2.93 -12.19 -6.96
C THR A 67 -1.75 -13.05 -6.49
N GLY A 68 -1.68 -13.40 -5.21
CA GLY A 68 -0.56 -14.14 -4.62
C GLY A 68 0.73 -13.32 -4.43
N LYS A 69 0.85 -12.17 -5.11
CA LYS A 69 2.01 -11.27 -5.08
C LYS A 69 1.80 -10.08 -4.14
N ARG A 70 2.88 -9.46 -3.68
CA ARG A 70 2.83 -8.17 -2.96
C ARG A 70 2.67 -7.02 -3.95
N MET A 71 2.08 -5.92 -3.48
CA MET A 71 1.93 -4.68 -4.27
C MET A 71 3.24 -4.22 -4.93
N LEU A 72 4.34 -4.19 -4.18
CA LEU A 72 5.65 -3.79 -4.71
C LEU A 72 6.15 -4.75 -5.80
N GLN A 73 5.93 -6.06 -5.64
CA GLN A 73 6.33 -7.06 -6.64
C GLN A 73 5.58 -6.84 -7.96
N ILE A 74 4.28 -6.56 -7.91
CA ILE A 74 3.47 -6.26 -9.10
C ILE A 74 4.01 -5.00 -9.80
N LEU A 75 4.43 -3.98 -9.04
CA LEU A 75 5.00 -2.76 -9.60
C LEU A 75 6.41 -2.97 -10.18
N GLU A 76 7.24 -3.79 -9.55
CA GLU A 76 8.58 -4.17 -10.01
C GLU A 76 8.51 -4.95 -11.33
N GLU A 77 7.64 -5.96 -11.42
CA GLU A 77 7.43 -6.75 -12.63
C GLU A 77 6.98 -5.87 -13.81
N ASN A 78 6.17 -4.85 -13.53
CA ASN A 78 5.69 -3.90 -14.53
C ASN A 78 6.60 -2.69 -14.76
N LYS A 79 7.79 -2.65 -14.14
CA LYS A 79 8.77 -1.53 -14.22
C LYS A 79 8.18 -0.16 -13.82
N LEU A 80 7.16 -0.17 -12.96
CA LEU A 80 6.51 1.02 -12.39
C LEU A 80 6.91 1.23 -10.92
N ALA A 81 7.92 0.49 -10.44
CA ALA A 81 8.41 0.63 -9.09
C ALA A 81 9.11 1.99 -8.90
N PRO A 82 8.84 2.69 -7.79
CA PRO A 82 9.54 3.93 -7.49
C PRO A 82 11.02 3.64 -7.15
N GLU A 83 11.94 4.45 -7.66
CA GLU A 83 13.38 4.33 -7.38
C GLU A 83 13.69 4.50 -5.88
N ILE A 84 12.94 5.39 -5.22
CA ILE A 84 13.06 5.66 -3.79
C ILE A 84 11.86 5.04 -3.08
N PRO A 85 12.07 4.25 -2.01
CA PRO A 85 11.00 3.75 -1.17
C PRO A 85 10.09 4.87 -0.65
N GLU A 86 8.78 4.62 -0.68
CA GLU A 86 7.76 5.59 -0.27
C GLU A 86 8.00 6.15 1.14
N ASP A 87 8.38 5.28 2.09
CA ASP A 87 8.64 5.66 3.48
C ASP A 87 9.79 6.66 3.60
N LEU A 88 10.88 6.45 2.85
CA LEU A 88 12.02 7.37 2.83
C LEU A 88 11.66 8.71 2.17
N ARG A 89 10.95 8.65 1.04
CA ARG A 89 10.45 9.85 0.36
C ARG A 89 9.58 10.70 1.31
N ASN A 90 8.71 10.07 2.07
CA ASN A 90 7.83 10.74 3.03
C ASN A 90 8.61 11.40 4.19
N LEU A 91 9.67 10.76 4.68
CA LEU A 91 10.55 11.34 5.70
C LEU A 91 11.34 12.54 5.17
N ILE A 92 11.87 12.46 3.95
CA ILE A 92 12.58 13.56 3.29
C ILE A 92 11.64 14.75 3.08
N GLU A 93 10.43 14.51 2.58
CA GLU A 93 9.42 15.56 2.38
C GLU A 93 9.06 16.24 3.71
N ARG A 94 8.90 15.47 4.80
CA ARG A 94 8.66 16.03 6.12
C ARG A 94 9.83 16.88 6.61
N ALA A 95 11.06 16.42 6.42
CA ALA A 95 12.27 17.15 6.79
C ALA A 95 12.37 18.47 6.02
N ARG A 96 12.14 18.45 4.70
CA ARG A 96 12.11 19.64 3.84
C ARG A 96 11.09 20.67 4.33
N ARG A 97 9.87 20.25 4.65
CA ARG A 97 8.82 21.15 5.17
C ARG A 97 9.20 21.82 6.48
N MET A 98 9.84 21.08 7.39
CA MET A 98 10.35 21.65 8.63
C MET A 98 11.46 22.67 8.38
N HIS A 99 12.35 22.40 7.41
CA HIS A 99 13.44 23.31 7.07
C HIS A 99 12.98 24.59 6.36
N ILE A 100 11.93 24.53 5.53
CA ILE A 100 11.32 25.73 4.92
C ILE A 100 10.59 26.58 5.97
N HIS A 101 10.09 25.94 7.04
CA HIS A 101 9.33 26.61 8.06
C HIS A 101 10.20 27.33 9.11
N LEU A 102 11.35 26.74 9.45
CA LEU A 102 12.35 27.30 10.36
C LEU A 102 13.19 28.38 9.68
#